data_AF-A0A4Q6C8T4-F1
#
_entry.id   AF-A0A4Q6C8T4-F1
#
_cell.length_a   1.000
_cell.length_b   1.000
_cell.length_c   1.000
_cell.angle_alpha   90.00
_cell.angle_beta   90.00
_cell.angle_gamma   90.00
#
_symmetry.space_group_name_H-M   'P 1'
#
loop_
_entity.id
_entity.type
_entity.pdbx_description
1 polymer ?
#
loop_
_entity_poly.entity_id
_entity_poly.type
_entity_poly.pdbx_seq_one_letter_code
_entity_poly.pdbx_strand_id
1 'polypeptide(L)'
;MSAQALLKLGAIGAHAKQRSEGFRQRDVKFLIDLFLNWVVAPVERTSLDPLHNTQVLRFLESLLTEGHAKKLTRKGAPTYKLTRSGFLDLVSQLHDDAQKLPPDLFYLVIYFMKSYRTMILDSVEEMGQAKTQLYRIELEERLDTNRILQSRLAGCEKEIAYWSARIEEGKIAASYATDLKREGSSDADIAKLMETNFPYELNFQKPLSELLNEVRPDLQFWEVTTGNIERSRIIWERRCDLLKAERLNLLALKDGK
;
A
#
# COMPACT_ATOMS: atom_id res chain seq x y z
N MET A 1 -8.63 -0.39 -0.20
CA MET A 1 -7.73 -1.02 0.79
C MET A 1 -7.51 -0.13 2.02
N SER A 2 -7.23 1.17 1.85
CA SER A 2 -6.96 2.13 2.94
C SER A 2 -8.02 2.19 4.05
N ALA A 3 -9.31 2.30 3.69
CA ALA A 3 -10.42 2.34 4.66
C ALA A 3 -10.51 1.07 5.53
N GLN A 4 -10.28 -0.10 4.93
CA GLN A 4 -10.33 -1.38 5.64
C GLN A 4 -9.20 -1.51 6.65
N ALA A 5 -7.99 -1.04 6.31
CA ALA A 5 -6.88 -1.03 7.26
C ALA A 5 -7.19 -0.16 8.49
N LEU A 6 -7.74 1.04 8.29
CA LEU A 6 -8.14 1.92 9.39
C LEU A 6 -9.24 1.31 10.28
N LEU A 7 -10.25 0.68 9.68
CA LEU A 7 -11.32 -0.01 10.42
C LEU A 7 -10.75 -1.15 11.29
N LYS A 8 -9.83 -1.95 10.74
CA LYS A 8 -9.13 -3.02 11.47
C LYS A 8 -8.29 -2.47 12.62
N LEU A 9 -7.45 -1.46 12.36
CA LEU A 9 -6.63 -0.79 13.38
C LEU A 9 -7.50 -0.25 14.52
N GLY A 10 -8.59 0.44 14.18
CA GLY A 10 -9.53 0.98 15.16
C GLY A 10 -10.20 -0.10 16.00
N ALA A 11 -10.64 -1.20 15.39
CA ALA A 11 -11.28 -2.31 16.12
C ALA A 11 -10.30 -3.09 17.01
N ILE A 12 -9.09 -3.38 16.52
CA ILE A 12 -8.03 -4.03 17.29
C ILE A 12 -7.64 -3.16 18.47
N GLY A 13 -7.40 -1.87 18.24
CA GLY A 13 -7.04 -0.92 19.30
C GLY A 13 -8.16 -0.76 20.33
N ALA A 14 -9.41 -0.67 19.90
CA ALA A 14 -10.55 -0.54 20.80
C ALA A 14 -10.73 -1.79 21.66
N HIS A 15 -10.57 -2.97 21.06
CA HIS A 15 -10.62 -4.24 21.76
C HIS A 15 -9.49 -4.37 22.79
N ALA A 16 -8.24 -4.09 22.38
CA ALA A 16 -7.09 -4.19 23.26
C ALA A 16 -7.15 -3.18 24.43
N LYS A 17 -7.80 -2.02 24.23
CA LYS A 17 -8.00 -1.01 25.29
C LYS A 17 -9.09 -1.39 26.30
N GLN A 18 -10.25 -1.85 25.83
CA GLN A 18 -11.41 -2.13 26.70
C GLN A 18 -11.46 -3.57 27.23
N ARG A 19 -10.61 -4.45 26.68
CA ARG A 19 -10.39 -5.84 27.10
C ARG A 19 -11.68 -6.61 27.37
N SER A 20 -11.95 -6.98 28.61
CA SER A 20 -13.08 -7.80 29.02
C SER A 20 -14.45 -7.14 28.90
N GLU A 21 -14.53 -5.81 29.03
CA GLU A 21 -15.78 -5.03 29.02
C GLU A 21 -16.39 -4.89 27.62
N GLY A 22 -15.58 -5.10 26.58
CA GLY A 22 -15.94 -4.85 25.19
C GLY A 22 -15.98 -3.37 24.83
N PHE A 23 -16.08 -3.07 23.54
CA PHE A 23 -15.98 -1.71 23.00
C PHE A 23 -17.23 -1.32 22.21
N ARG A 24 -17.48 -0.02 22.07
CA ARG A 24 -18.59 0.53 21.27
C ARG A 24 -18.08 1.03 19.94
N GLN A 25 -19.00 1.24 19.00
CA GLN A 25 -18.72 1.86 17.70
C GLN A 25 -17.97 3.19 17.82
N ARG A 26 -18.34 4.04 18.80
CA ARG A 26 -17.69 5.32 19.05
C ARG A 26 -16.21 5.18 19.42
N ASP A 27 -15.83 4.09 20.07
CA ASP A 27 -14.46 3.86 20.53
C ASP A 27 -13.57 3.49 19.32
N VAL A 28 -14.11 2.69 18.40
CA VAL A 28 -13.48 2.40 17.10
C VAL A 28 -13.34 3.67 16.28
N LYS A 29 -14.42 4.46 16.16
CA LYS A 29 -14.42 5.74 15.43
C LYS A 29 -13.39 6.72 15.99
N PHE A 30 -13.34 6.85 17.32
CA PHE A 30 -12.36 7.70 17.99
C PHE A 30 -10.93 7.31 17.63
N LEU A 31 -10.58 6.02 17.65
CA LEU A 31 -9.23 5.58 17.31
C LEU A 31 -8.91 5.80 15.83
N ILE A 32 -9.86 5.57 14.93
CA ILE A 32 -9.70 5.88 13.51
C ILE A 32 -9.37 7.37 13.32
N ASP A 33 -10.12 8.26 13.97
CA ASP A 33 -9.90 9.71 13.86
C ASP A 33 -8.58 10.13 14.49
N LEU A 34 -8.20 9.51 15.61
CA LEU A 34 -6.91 9.71 16.24
C LEU A 34 -5.76 9.31 15.31
N PHE A 35 -5.85 8.14 14.68
CA PHE A 35 -4.83 7.63 13.77
C PHE A 35 -4.71 8.48 12.51
N LEU A 36 -5.84 8.89 11.94
CA LEU A 36 -5.86 9.81 10.80
C LEU A 36 -5.20 11.15 11.15
N ASN A 37 -5.41 11.66 12.36
CA ASN A 37 -4.76 12.90 12.81
C ASN A 37 -3.23 12.78 12.89
N TRP A 38 -2.65 11.58 13.00
CA TRP A 38 -1.21 11.39 13.04
C TRP A 38 -0.58 11.33 11.66
N VAL A 39 -1.32 10.87 10.65
CA VAL A 39 -0.77 10.58 9.32
C VAL A 39 -1.24 11.52 8.22
N VAL A 40 -2.38 12.20 8.41
CA VAL A 40 -2.90 13.12 7.39
C VAL A 40 -2.43 14.54 7.71
N ALA A 41 -1.60 15.09 6.81
CA ALA A 41 -1.22 16.49 6.88
C ALA A 41 -2.47 17.39 6.87
N PRO A 42 -2.50 18.50 7.63
CA PRO A 42 -3.67 19.40 7.69
C PRO A 42 -4.15 19.90 6.31
N VAL A 43 -3.23 20.04 5.35
CA VAL A 43 -3.49 20.51 3.98
C VAL A 43 -4.07 19.40 3.08
N GLU A 44 -3.85 18.14 3.41
CA GLU A 44 -4.27 16.96 2.64
C GLU A 44 -5.54 16.30 3.16
N ARG A 45 -6.22 16.93 4.14
CA ARG A 45 -7.48 16.41 4.71
C ARG A 45 -8.61 16.18 3.70
N THR A 46 -8.43 16.60 2.44
CA THR A 46 -9.37 16.38 1.35
C THR A 46 -9.20 15.05 0.62
N SER A 47 -8.09 14.30 0.79
CA SER A 47 -7.81 13.07 0.02
C SER A 47 -8.11 11.76 0.77
N LEU A 48 -8.19 11.79 2.09
CA LEU A 48 -8.73 10.68 2.92
C LEU A 48 -10.05 11.12 3.54
N ASP A 49 -11.15 10.77 2.89
CA ASP A 49 -12.49 11.06 3.41
C ASP A 49 -12.62 10.52 4.84
N PRO A 50 -13.07 11.34 5.81
CA PRO A 50 -13.31 10.89 7.16
C PRO A 50 -14.27 9.69 7.15
N LEU A 51 -13.85 8.55 7.72
CA LEU A 51 -14.72 7.40 7.80
C LEU A 51 -15.98 7.73 8.60
N HIS A 52 -17.14 7.62 7.96
CA HIS A 52 -18.42 7.91 8.57
C HIS A 52 -18.81 6.83 9.58
N ASN A 53 -19.62 7.21 10.57
CA ASN A 53 -20.17 6.27 11.56
C ASN A 53 -20.85 5.07 10.89
N THR A 54 -21.59 5.29 9.80
CA THR A 54 -22.25 4.21 9.04
C THR A 54 -21.28 3.18 8.48
N GLN A 55 -20.07 3.59 8.06
CA GLN A 55 -19.04 2.66 7.57
C GLN A 55 -18.48 1.82 8.73
N VAL A 56 -18.24 2.44 9.90
CA VAL A 56 -17.82 1.73 11.11
C VAL A 56 -18.90 0.72 11.54
N LEU A 57 -20.17 1.12 11.53
CA LEU A 57 -21.28 0.23 11.88
C LEU A 57 -21.36 -0.99 10.95
N ARG A 58 -21.34 -0.76 9.63
CA ARG A 58 -21.37 -1.84 8.63
C ARG A 58 -20.21 -2.83 8.80
N PHE A 59 -19.02 -2.31 9.11
CA PHE A 59 -17.86 -3.15 9.41
C PHE A 59 -18.06 -3.98 10.69
N LEU A 60 -18.59 -3.39 11.76
CA LEU A 60 -18.87 -4.15 12.98
C LEU A 60 -19.96 -5.20 12.77
N GLU A 61 -20.97 -4.91 11.94
CA GLU A 61 -22.00 -5.86 11.56
C GLU A 61 -21.44 -7.01 10.72
N SER A 62 -20.50 -6.75 9.79
CA SER A 62 -19.85 -7.84 9.04
C SER A 62 -19.06 -8.76 9.97
N LEU A 63 -18.32 -8.21 10.93
CA LEU A 63 -17.61 -9.01 11.93
C LEU A 63 -18.54 -9.88 12.79
N LEU A 64 -19.76 -9.40 13.08
CA LEU A 64 -20.76 -10.22 13.79
C LEU A 64 -21.26 -11.37 12.91
N THR A 65 -21.62 -11.08 11.65
CA THR A 65 -22.11 -12.08 10.70
C THR A 65 -21.08 -13.17 10.42
N GLU A 66 -19.80 -12.80 10.34
CA GLU A 66 -18.68 -13.71 10.11
C GLU A 66 -18.24 -14.48 11.37
N GLY A 67 -18.81 -14.19 12.54
CA GLY A 67 -18.40 -14.80 13.81
C GLY A 67 -17.05 -14.30 14.37
N HIS A 68 -16.50 -13.24 13.78
CA HIS A 68 -15.29 -12.55 14.25
C HIS A 68 -15.53 -11.67 15.48
N ALA A 69 -16.79 -11.33 15.76
CA ALA A 69 -17.18 -10.57 16.95
C ALA A 69 -18.43 -11.15 17.60
N LYS A 70 -18.67 -10.76 18.86
CA LYS A 70 -19.90 -11.01 19.60
C LYS A 70 -20.43 -9.71 20.17
N LYS A 71 -21.76 -9.60 20.24
CA LYS A 71 -22.44 -8.51 20.94
C LYS A 71 -22.65 -8.90 22.41
N LEU A 72 -22.21 -8.05 23.34
CA LEU A 72 -22.31 -8.32 24.78
C LEU A 72 -23.64 -7.83 25.38
N THR A 73 -24.15 -6.69 24.91
CA THR A 73 -25.35 -6.05 25.46
C THR A 73 -26.61 -6.45 24.69
N ARG A 74 -27.65 -6.89 25.42
CA ARG A 74 -29.00 -7.11 24.87
C ARG A 74 -29.90 -5.88 24.95
N LYS A 75 -29.60 -4.92 25.83
CA LYS A 75 -30.32 -3.63 26.00
C LYS A 75 -29.32 -2.48 26.06
N GLY A 76 -29.69 -1.30 25.52
CA GLY A 76 -28.83 -0.12 25.47
C GLY A 76 -27.91 -0.07 24.25
N ALA A 77 -26.91 0.84 24.28
CA ALA A 77 -25.96 1.00 23.18
C ALA A 77 -25.19 -0.32 22.92
N PRO A 78 -25.03 -0.75 21.65
CA PRO A 78 -24.30 -1.98 21.33
C PRO A 78 -22.85 -1.96 21.81
N THR A 79 -22.47 -3.00 22.55
CA THR A 79 -21.08 -3.28 22.92
C THR A 79 -20.63 -4.56 22.21
N TYR A 80 -19.44 -4.52 21.64
CA TYR A 80 -18.84 -5.57 20.83
C TYR A 80 -17.60 -6.12 21.52
N LYS A 81 -17.33 -7.41 21.31
CA LYS A 81 -16.08 -8.05 21.72
C LYS A 81 -15.61 -8.93 20.58
N LEU A 82 -14.37 -8.74 20.12
CA LEU A 82 -13.78 -9.63 19.13
C LEU A 82 -13.65 -11.02 19.73
N THR A 83 -13.96 -12.03 18.93
CA THR A 83 -13.62 -13.41 19.27
C THR A 83 -12.12 -13.60 19.12
N ARG A 84 -11.56 -14.64 19.72
CA ARG A 84 -10.15 -14.97 19.58
C ARG A 84 -9.74 -15.15 18.11
N SER A 85 -10.52 -15.91 17.34
CA SER A 85 -10.28 -16.09 15.92
C SER A 85 -10.40 -14.78 15.15
N GLY A 86 -11.44 -13.99 15.41
CA GLY A 86 -11.62 -12.71 14.75
C GLY A 86 -10.50 -11.72 15.05
N PHE A 87 -10.03 -11.65 16.29
CA PHE A 87 -8.93 -10.76 16.65
C PHE A 87 -7.62 -11.11 15.92
N LEU A 88 -7.22 -12.38 15.95
CA LEU A 88 -6.03 -12.83 15.22
C LEU A 88 -6.18 -12.72 13.71
N ASP A 89 -7.36 -12.98 13.17
CA ASP A 89 -7.63 -12.80 11.74
C ASP A 89 -7.46 -11.33 11.32
N LEU A 90 -8.03 -10.37 12.08
CA LEU A 90 -7.84 -8.95 11.76
C LEU A 90 -6.37 -8.51 11.84
N VAL A 91 -5.62 -9.00 12.84
CA VAL A 91 -4.18 -8.71 12.95
C VAL A 91 -3.41 -9.35 11.79
N SER A 92 -3.74 -10.59 11.41
CA SER A 92 -3.09 -11.29 10.30
C SER A 92 -3.36 -10.61 8.96
N GLN A 93 -4.60 -10.22 8.70
CA GLN A 93 -4.95 -9.48 7.50
C GLN A 93 -4.25 -8.11 7.44
N LEU A 94 -4.13 -7.40 8.58
CA LEU A 94 -3.34 -6.17 8.63
C LEU A 94 -1.86 -6.43 8.30
N HIS A 95 -1.26 -7.48 8.86
CA HIS A 95 0.12 -7.86 8.58
C HIS A 95 0.33 -8.16 7.09
N ASP A 96 -0.53 -8.99 6.50
CA ASP A 96 -0.35 -9.49 5.15
C ASP A 96 -0.65 -8.42 4.07
N ASP A 97 -1.58 -7.50 4.35
CA ASP A 97 -1.92 -6.41 3.43
C ASP A 97 -1.08 -5.13 3.63
N ALA A 98 -0.34 -5.01 4.73
CA ALA A 98 0.42 -3.79 5.06
C ALA A 98 1.29 -3.31 3.90
N GLN A 99 2.01 -4.23 3.27
CA GLN A 99 2.91 -3.96 2.13
C GLN A 99 2.24 -3.34 0.91
N LYS A 100 0.91 -3.46 0.77
CA LYS A 100 0.13 -2.91 -0.35
C LYS A 100 -0.47 -1.54 -0.03
N LEU A 101 -0.32 -1.07 1.22
CA LEU A 101 -0.85 0.21 1.65
C LEU A 101 -0.02 1.38 1.07
N PRO A 102 -0.64 2.56 0.93
CA PRO A 102 0.10 3.80 0.74
C PRO A 102 1.11 4.04 1.87
N PRO A 103 2.20 4.80 1.62
CA PRO A 103 3.28 5.00 2.59
C PRO A 103 2.79 5.40 4.00
N ASP A 104 1.90 6.38 4.10
CA ASP A 104 1.46 6.89 5.41
C ASP A 104 0.74 5.83 6.25
N LEU A 105 -0.13 5.05 5.60
CA LEU A 105 -0.83 3.95 6.26
C LEU A 105 0.07 2.75 6.53
N PHE A 106 1.06 2.49 5.67
CA PHE A 106 2.08 1.49 5.93
C PHE A 106 2.84 1.83 7.22
N TYR A 107 3.36 3.06 7.34
CA TYR A 107 4.09 3.48 8.54
C TYR A 107 3.19 3.52 9.78
N LEU A 108 1.92 3.87 9.65
CA LEU A 108 0.94 3.75 10.73
C LEU A 108 0.79 2.31 11.23
N VAL A 109 0.71 1.34 10.32
CA VAL A 109 0.63 -0.08 10.69
C VAL A 109 1.90 -0.54 11.40
N ILE A 110 3.09 -0.16 10.90
CA ILE A 110 4.37 -0.46 11.57
C ILE A 110 4.41 0.13 12.98
N TYR A 111 4.05 1.42 13.11
CA TYR A 111 3.95 2.10 14.40
C TYR A 111 2.97 1.37 15.33
N PHE A 112 1.75 1.09 14.85
CA PHE A 112 0.71 0.45 15.64
C PHE A 112 1.17 -0.92 16.15
N MET A 113 1.71 -1.77 15.27
CA MET A 113 2.19 -3.10 15.66
C MET A 113 3.34 -3.05 16.66
N LYS A 114 4.25 -2.07 16.56
CA LYS A 114 5.36 -1.89 17.52
C LYS A 114 4.87 -1.30 18.85
N SER A 115 4.15 -0.18 18.81
CA SER A 115 3.79 0.60 19.99
C SER A 115 2.59 0.04 20.76
N TYR A 116 1.65 -0.61 20.08
CA TYR A 116 0.48 -1.25 20.70
C TYR A 116 0.75 -2.72 21.04
N ARG A 117 1.95 -3.24 20.76
CA ARG A 117 2.31 -4.66 20.90
C ARG A 117 1.94 -5.24 22.26
N THR A 118 2.41 -4.62 23.35
CA THR A 118 2.16 -5.11 24.72
C THR A 118 0.67 -5.13 25.01
N MET A 119 -0.04 -4.05 24.70
CA MET A 119 -1.49 -3.97 24.92
C MET A 119 -2.27 -5.03 24.13
N ILE A 120 -1.84 -5.30 22.89
CA ILE A 120 -2.42 -6.35 22.04
C ILE A 120 -2.17 -7.73 22.63
N LEU A 121 -0.95 -8.01 23.10
CA LEU A 121 -0.61 -9.31 23.69
C LEU A 121 -1.27 -9.54 25.04
N ASP A 122 -1.40 -8.52 25.88
CA ASP A 122 -2.08 -8.63 27.17
C ASP A 122 -3.57 -8.98 26.99
N SER A 123 -4.17 -8.60 25.86
CA SER A 123 -5.56 -8.96 25.54
C SER A 123 -5.78 -10.48 25.36
N VAL A 124 -4.70 -11.26 25.10
CA VAL A 124 -4.73 -12.72 24.94
C VAL A 124 -5.09 -13.44 26.24
N GLU A 125 -4.54 -12.98 27.37
CA GLU A 125 -4.67 -13.65 28.67
C GLU A 125 -6.13 -13.62 29.17
N GLU A 126 -6.86 -12.58 28.79
CA GLU A 126 -8.27 -12.39 29.14
C GLU A 126 -9.26 -13.13 28.21
N MET A 127 -8.78 -13.85 27.19
CA MET A 127 -9.59 -14.64 26.24
C MET A 127 -9.77 -16.12 26.64
N GLY A 128 -9.20 -16.57 27.77
CA GLY A 128 -9.40 -17.91 28.37
C GLY A 128 -8.16 -18.82 28.37
N GLN A 129 -8.10 -19.79 29.31
CA GLN A 129 -6.86 -20.47 29.75
C GLN A 129 -6.37 -21.68 28.90
N ALA A 130 -7.24 -22.45 28.25
CA ALA A 130 -6.86 -23.79 27.77
C ALA A 130 -5.97 -23.80 26.50
N LYS A 131 -5.84 -22.67 25.79
CA LYS A 131 -5.08 -22.55 24.53
C LYS A 131 -4.30 -21.23 24.42
N THR A 132 -4.03 -20.56 25.53
CA THR A 132 -3.51 -19.17 25.58
C THR A 132 -2.11 -19.05 24.99
N GLN A 133 -1.25 -20.06 25.21
CA GLN A 133 0.14 -20.00 24.78
C GLN A 133 0.33 -20.08 23.26
N LEU A 134 -0.33 -21.04 22.59
CA LEU A 134 -0.26 -21.15 21.12
C LEU A 134 -0.81 -19.87 20.45
N TYR A 135 -1.89 -19.32 21.00
CA TYR A 135 -2.44 -18.05 20.51
C TYR A 135 -1.44 -16.91 20.59
N ARG A 136 -0.76 -16.83 21.73
CA ARG A 136 0.19 -15.77 22.01
C ARG A 136 1.35 -15.87 21.03
N ILE A 137 1.88 -17.07 20.80
CA ILE A 137 2.96 -17.31 19.84
C ILE A 137 2.53 -16.87 18.43
N GLU A 138 1.36 -17.29 17.96
CA GLU A 138 0.82 -16.89 16.66
C GLU A 138 0.69 -15.36 16.55
N LEU A 139 0.16 -14.71 17.58
CA LEU A 139 -0.02 -13.27 17.60
C LEU A 139 1.32 -12.52 17.68
N GLU A 140 2.28 -13.02 18.44
CA GLU A 140 3.63 -12.47 18.54
C GLU A 140 4.35 -12.51 17.19
N GLU A 141 4.21 -13.60 16.45
CA GLU A 141 4.75 -13.73 15.09
C GLU A 141 4.09 -12.74 14.13
N ARG A 142 2.77 -12.54 14.23
CA ARG A 142 2.04 -11.60 13.36
C ARG A 142 2.27 -10.13 13.71
N LEU A 143 2.74 -9.83 14.91
CA LEU A 143 3.15 -8.49 15.32
C LEU A 143 4.63 -8.21 15.02
N ASP A 144 5.40 -9.20 14.54
CA ASP A 144 6.77 -8.98 14.11
C ASP A 144 6.83 -8.18 12.80
N THR A 145 7.07 -6.88 12.96
CA THR A 145 7.18 -5.95 11.83
C THR A 145 8.36 -6.22 10.89
N ASN A 146 9.35 -7.03 11.28
CA ASN A 146 10.52 -7.30 10.43
C ASN A 146 10.11 -7.95 9.10
N ARG A 147 9.14 -8.85 9.12
CA ARG A 147 8.65 -9.51 7.89
C ARG A 147 7.95 -8.51 6.98
N ILE A 148 7.13 -7.62 7.54
CA ILE A 148 6.45 -6.56 6.80
C ILE A 148 7.48 -5.62 6.14
N LEU A 149 8.48 -5.17 6.92
CA LEU A 149 9.55 -4.29 6.43
C LEU A 149 10.38 -4.96 5.33
N GLN A 150 10.76 -6.22 5.50
CA GLN A 150 11.52 -6.97 4.51
C GLN A 150 10.73 -7.16 3.20
N SER A 151 9.44 -7.47 3.29
CA SER A 151 8.61 -7.64 2.10
C SER A 151 8.45 -6.33 1.33
N ARG A 152 8.19 -5.22 2.03
CA ARG A 152 8.12 -3.88 1.41
C ARG A 152 9.44 -3.48 0.77
N LEU A 153 10.57 -3.73 1.46
CA LEU A 153 11.92 -3.46 0.95
C LEU A 153 12.19 -4.23 -0.34
N ALA A 154 11.89 -5.53 -0.37
CA ALA A 154 12.05 -6.35 -1.57
C ALA A 154 11.15 -5.86 -2.73
N GLY A 155 9.95 -5.36 -2.43
CA GLY A 155 9.08 -4.70 -3.40
C GLY A 155 9.72 -3.44 -3.98
N CYS A 156 10.22 -2.54 -3.14
CA CYS A 156 10.92 -1.33 -3.57
C CYS A 156 12.13 -1.65 -4.45
N GLU A 157 12.94 -2.65 -4.10
CA GLU A 157 14.13 -3.05 -4.88
C GLU A 157 13.76 -3.57 -6.27
N LYS A 158 12.69 -4.37 -6.37
CA LYS A 158 12.17 -4.84 -7.66
C LYS A 158 11.65 -3.68 -8.52
N GLU A 159 10.88 -2.76 -7.95
CA GLU A 159 10.38 -1.59 -8.67
C GLU A 159 11.53 -0.66 -9.11
N ILE A 160 12.53 -0.43 -8.26
CA ILE A 160 13.71 0.38 -8.62
C ILE A 160 14.44 -0.25 -9.80
N ALA A 161 14.66 -1.57 -9.79
CA ALA A 161 15.32 -2.27 -10.87
C ALA A 161 14.54 -2.14 -12.19
N TYR A 162 13.22 -2.32 -12.13
CA TYR A 162 12.33 -2.14 -13.28
C TYR A 162 12.41 -0.73 -13.87
N TRP A 163 12.22 0.31 -13.04
CA TRP A 163 12.27 1.70 -13.53
C TRP A 163 13.66 2.08 -14.03
N SER A 164 14.73 1.60 -13.39
CA SER A 164 16.10 1.87 -13.82
C SER A 164 16.39 1.27 -15.20
N ALA A 165 15.97 0.01 -15.43
CA ALA A 165 16.08 -0.62 -16.74
C ALA A 165 15.27 0.15 -17.80
N ARG A 166 14.07 0.60 -17.43
CA ARG A 166 13.18 1.35 -18.33
C ARG A 166 13.73 2.72 -18.71
N ILE A 167 14.34 3.43 -17.77
CA ILE A 167 15.01 4.72 -18.02
C ILE A 167 16.17 4.53 -19.00
N GLU A 168 16.98 3.49 -18.80
CA GLU A 168 18.13 3.22 -19.65
C GLU A 168 17.71 2.81 -21.07
N GLU A 169 16.74 1.91 -21.18
CA GLU A 169 16.15 1.53 -22.46
C GLU A 169 15.58 2.76 -23.19
N GLY A 170 14.91 3.66 -22.47
CA GLY A 170 14.39 4.90 -23.07
C GLY A 170 15.47 5.81 -23.66
N LYS A 171 16.65 5.87 -23.03
CA LYS A 171 17.82 6.61 -23.53
C LYS A 171 18.41 5.96 -24.78
N ILE A 172 18.58 4.63 -24.75
CA ILE A 172 19.11 3.86 -25.88
C ILE A 172 18.16 3.98 -27.08
N ALA A 173 16.85 3.81 -26.85
CA ALA A 173 15.84 3.89 -27.90
C ALA A 173 15.77 5.28 -28.55
N ALA A 174 15.86 6.36 -27.75
CA ALA A 174 15.91 7.72 -28.28
C ALA A 174 17.19 8.00 -29.09
N SER A 175 18.34 7.48 -28.65
CA SER A 175 19.59 7.56 -29.40
C SER A 175 19.47 6.82 -30.73
N TYR A 176 18.94 5.60 -30.71
CA TYR A 176 18.74 4.78 -31.90
C TYR A 176 17.82 5.46 -32.92
N ALA A 177 16.70 6.03 -32.49
CA ALA A 177 15.82 6.81 -33.38
C ALA A 177 16.54 8.02 -33.99
N THR A 178 17.39 8.70 -33.20
CA THR A 178 18.19 9.84 -33.68
C THR A 178 19.23 9.42 -34.72
N ASP A 179 19.89 8.29 -34.50
CA ASP A 179 20.87 7.73 -35.45
C ASP A 179 20.19 7.33 -36.77
N LEU A 180 19.05 6.64 -36.72
CA LEU A 180 18.27 6.28 -37.92
C LEU A 180 17.81 7.51 -38.72
N LYS A 181 17.41 8.58 -38.02
CA LYS A 181 17.02 9.84 -38.67
C LYS A 181 18.21 10.50 -39.37
N ARG A 182 19.39 10.47 -38.75
CA ARG A 182 20.64 10.97 -39.34
C ARG A 182 21.07 10.18 -40.57
N GLU A 183 20.79 8.88 -40.59
CA GLU A 183 21.03 7.98 -41.72
C GLU A 183 20.04 8.15 -42.88
N GLY A 184 19.04 9.03 -42.72
CA GLY A 184 18.06 9.36 -43.76
C GLY A 184 16.80 8.49 -43.74
N SER A 185 16.56 7.71 -42.68
CA SER A 185 15.33 6.90 -42.54
C SER A 185 14.08 7.78 -42.45
N SER A 186 12.97 7.31 -43.02
CA SER A 186 11.67 7.97 -42.88
C SER A 186 11.09 7.76 -41.48
N ASP A 187 10.17 8.63 -41.04
CA ASP A 187 9.55 8.50 -39.70
C ASP A 187 8.74 7.20 -39.56
N ALA A 188 8.14 6.71 -40.65
CA ALA A 188 7.44 5.43 -40.67
C ALA A 188 8.39 4.23 -40.53
N ASP A 189 9.58 4.30 -41.15
CA ASP A 189 10.59 3.24 -41.02
C ASP A 189 11.21 3.24 -39.63
N ILE A 190 11.49 4.43 -39.07
CA ILE A 190 11.95 4.60 -37.70
C ILE A 190 10.95 3.97 -36.73
N ALA A 191 9.65 4.24 -36.90
CA ALA A 191 8.60 3.67 -36.05
C ALA A 191 8.60 2.13 -36.05
N LYS A 192 8.73 1.49 -37.22
CA LYS A 192 8.79 0.02 -37.33
C LYS A 192 10.06 -0.59 -36.75
N LEU A 193 11.21 0.05 -37.00
CA LEU A 193 12.49 -0.40 -36.46
C LEU A 193 12.54 -0.24 -34.93
N MET A 194 11.97 0.84 -34.41
CA MET A 194 11.79 1.05 -32.97
C MET A 194 10.90 -0.03 -32.37
N GLU A 195 9.74 -0.33 -32.96
CA GLU A 195 8.84 -1.40 -32.49
C GLU A 195 9.54 -2.77 -32.43
N THR A 196 10.41 -3.06 -33.39
CA THR A 196 11.11 -4.35 -33.48
C THR A 196 12.24 -4.46 -32.43
N ASN A 197 13.04 -3.40 -32.28
CA ASN A 197 14.24 -3.43 -31.42
C ASN A 197 13.95 -3.02 -29.97
N PHE A 198 12.88 -2.26 -29.75
CA PHE A 198 12.42 -1.77 -28.47
C PHE A 198 10.90 -1.97 -28.41
N PRO A 199 10.42 -3.21 -28.23
CA PRO A 199 8.99 -3.52 -28.20
C PRO A 199 8.33 -2.76 -27.05
N TYR A 200 7.82 -1.58 -27.39
CA TYR A 200 7.31 -0.58 -26.47
C TYR A 200 5.78 -0.69 -26.48
N GLU A 201 5.23 -1.41 -25.50
CA GLU A 201 3.78 -1.47 -25.31
C GLU A 201 3.29 -0.16 -24.64
N LEU A 202 3.11 0.92 -25.42
CA LEU A 202 2.48 2.17 -24.95
C LEU A 202 1.05 1.99 -24.51
N ASN A 203 0.40 0.97 -25.07
CA ASN A 203 -0.92 0.50 -24.76
C ASN A 203 -0.84 -1.00 -24.96
N PHE A 204 -1.30 -1.83 -24.02
CA PHE A 204 -1.38 -3.30 -24.17
C PHE A 204 -2.33 -3.75 -25.31
N GLN A 205 -2.69 -2.84 -26.22
CA GLN A 205 -3.74 -2.96 -27.22
C GLN A 205 -3.26 -2.62 -28.64
N LYS A 206 -2.16 -1.87 -28.83
CA LYS A 206 -1.68 -1.47 -30.17
C LYS A 206 -0.15 -1.45 -30.29
N PRO A 207 0.41 -1.86 -31.44
CA PRO A 207 1.83 -1.68 -31.77
C PRO A 207 2.24 -0.19 -31.84
N LEU A 208 3.53 0.08 -31.60
CA LEU A 208 4.09 1.45 -31.58
C LEU A 208 3.91 2.17 -32.92
N SER A 209 4.12 1.46 -34.03
CA SER A 209 3.99 2.01 -35.38
C SER A 209 2.55 2.45 -35.70
N GLU A 210 1.56 1.69 -35.24
CA GLU A 210 0.14 2.07 -35.34
C GLU A 210 -0.16 3.32 -34.50
N LEU A 211 0.36 3.37 -33.28
CA LEU A 211 0.15 4.51 -32.39
C LEU A 211 0.77 5.79 -32.95
N LEU A 212 1.97 5.73 -33.52
CA LEU A 212 2.62 6.91 -34.09
C LEU A 212 1.89 7.43 -35.35
N ASN A 213 1.25 6.55 -36.13
CA ASN A 213 0.43 6.99 -37.27
C ASN A 213 -0.82 7.78 -36.86
N GLU A 214 -1.30 7.62 -35.63
CA GLU A 214 -2.41 8.40 -35.06
C GLU A 214 -1.93 9.75 -34.48
N VAL A 215 -0.62 9.92 -34.29
CA VAL A 215 0.00 11.16 -33.82
C VAL A 215 0.20 12.11 -35.01
N ARG A 216 0.06 13.42 -34.78
CA ARG A 216 0.35 14.45 -35.78
C ARG A 216 1.75 14.28 -36.36
N PRO A 217 1.96 14.38 -37.69
CA PRO A 217 3.25 14.10 -38.34
C PRO A 217 4.45 14.85 -37.75
N ASP A 218 4.24 16.10 -37.33
CA ASP A 218 5.29 16.94 -36.74
C ASP A 218 5.75 16.47 -35.34
N LEU A 219 4.97 15.61 -34.69
CA LEU A 219 5.25 15.09 -33.35
C LEU A 219 5.73 13.63 -33.34
N GLN A 220 5.60 12.90 -34.45
CA GLN A 220 5.95 11.47 -34.51
C GLN A 220 7.41 11.20 -34.10
N PHE A 221 8.35 11.93 -34.72
CA PHE A 221 9.76 11.81 -34.38
C PHE A 221 10.08 12.34 -32.98
N TRP A 222 9.39 13.41 -32.56
CA TRP A 222 9.55 13.97 -31.21
C TRP A 222 9.15 12.95 -30.13
N GLU A 223 8.05 12.23 -30.31
CA GLU A 223 7.54 11.24 -29.35
C GLU A 223 8.53 10.11 -29.05
N VAL A 224 9.30 9.66 -30.05
CA VAL A 224 10.30 8.59 -29.91
C VAL A 224 11.68 9.10 -29.47
N THR A 225 11.91 10.41 -29.54
CA THR A 225 13.18 11.04 -29.13
C THR A 225 12.99 11.89 -27.88
N THR A 226 12.78 13.20 -28.03
CA THR A 226 12.67 14.16 -26.92
C THR A 226 11.54 13.79 -25.96
N GLY A 227 10.37 13.43 -26.47
CA GLY A 227 9.23 13.02 -25.65
C GLY A 227 9.55 11.80 -24.79
N ASN A 228 10.30 10.84 -25.33
CA ASN A 228 10.73 9.66 -24.57
C ASN A 228 11.73 10.01 -23.46
N ILE A 229 12.72 10.85 -23.76
CA ILE A 229 13.68 11.34 -22.77
C ILE A 229 12.99 12.13 -21.66
N GLU A 230 12.04 12.99 -22.01
CA GLU A 230 11.29 13.78 -21.04
C GLU A 230 10.39 12.90 -20.17
N ARG A 231 9.75 11.86 -20.72
CA ARG A 231 9.01 10.86 -19.92
C ARG A 231 9.94 10.14 -18.94
N SER A 232 11.11 9.68 -19.38
CA SER A 232 12.12 9.07 -18.51
C SER A 232 12.49 10.00 -17.37
N ARG A 233 12.79 11.27 -17.67
CA ARG A 233 13.26 12.26 -16.70
C ARG A 233 12.19 12.71 -15.70
N ILE A 234 10.99 13.04 -16.19
CA ILE A 234 9.95 13.66 -15.37
C ILE A 234 9.16 12.62 -14.59
N ILE A 235 8.91 11.45 -15.19
CA ILE A 235 8.02 10.44 -14.59
C ILE A 235 8.84 9.32 -13.96
N TRP A 236 9.66 8.62 -14.74
CA TRP A 236 10.31 7.38 -14.28
C TRP A 236 11.46 7.64 -13.30
N GLU A 237 12.31 8.63 -13.57
CA GLU A 237 13.40 9.03 -12.66
C GLU A 237 12.83 9.51 -11.33
N ARG A 238 11.79 10.36 -11.34
CA ARG A 238 11.13 10.82 -10.11
C ARG A 238 10.49 9.68 -9.32
N ARG A 239 9.85 8.73 -10.01
CA ARG A 239 9.33 7.52 -9.36
C ARG A 239 10.46 6.70 -8.71
N CYS A 240 11.58 6.55 -9.41
CA CYS A 240 12.76 5.83 -8.92
C CYS A 240 13.38 6.53 -7.70
N ASP A 241 13.48 7.87 -7.72
CA ASP A 241 14.00 8.66 -6.60
C ASP A 241 13.13 8.49 -5.34
N LEU A 242 11.81 8.54 -5.48
CA LEU A 242 10.88 8.31 -4.38
C LEU A 242 11.03 6.90 -3.78
N LEU A 243 11.17 5.88 -4.63
CA LEU A 243 11.38 4.50 -4.18
C LEU A 243 12.73 4.32 -3.47
N LYS A 244 13.79 4.99 -3.95
CA LYS A 244 15.12 4.98 -3.29
C LYS A 244 15.06 5.65 -1.92
N ALA A 245 14.35 6.77 -1.79
CA ALA A 245 14.12 7.42 -0.51
C ALA A 245 13.33 6.52 0.45
N GLU A 246 12.25 5.90 -0.03
CA GLU A 246 11.48 4.94 0.75
C GLU A 246 12.34 3.76 1.22
N ARG A 247 13.16 3.19 0.32
CA ARG A 247 14.12 2.14 0.66
C ARG A 247 15.05 2.53 1.80
N LEU A 248 15.62 3.74 1.78
CA LEU A 248 16.47 4.23 2.86
C LEU A 248 15.73 4.32 4.20
N ASN A 249 14.48 4.83 4.18
CA ASN A 249 13.64 4.89 5.38
C ASN A 249 13.33 3.49 5.94
N LEU A 250 13.05 2.53 5.08
CA LEU A 250 12.79 1.14 5.48
C LEU A 250 14.01 0.48 6.12
N LEU A 251 15.21 0.73 5.58
CA LEU A 251 16.47 0.26 6.16
C LEU A 251 16.71 0.86 7.55
N ALA A 252 16.51 2.17 7.72
CA ALA A 252 16.63 2.83 9.02
C ALA A 252 15.70 2.20 10.07
N LEU A 253 14.42 2.00 9.73
CA LEU A 253 13.44 1.38 10.62
C LEU A 253 13.74 -0.08 10.99
N LYS A 254 14.40 -0.82 10.10
CA LYS A 254 14.85 -2.19 10.34
C LYS A 254 16.05 -2.23 11.28
N ASP A 255 16.95 -1.26 11.16
CA ASP A 255 18.15 -1.13 12.01
C ASP A 255 17.84 -0.48 13.38
N GLY A 256 16.58 -0.12 13.63
CA GLY A 256 16.14 0.52 14.88
C GLY A 256 16.51 2.01 14.97
N LYS A 257 16.72 2.67 13.84
CA LYS A 257 17.02 4.10 13.72
C LYS A 257 15.79 4.90 13.31
#